data_AF-A0A6P3XK86-F1
#
_entry.id   AF-A0A6P3XK86-F1
#
_cell.length_a   1.000
_cell.length_b   1.000
_cell.length_c   1.000
_cell.angle_alpha   90.00
_cell.angle_beta   90.00
_cell.angle_gamma   90.00
#
_symmetry.space_group_name_H-M   'P 1'
#
loop_
_entity.id
_entity.type
_entity.pdbx_description
1 polymer ?
#
loop_
_entity_poly.entity_id
_entity_poly.type
_entity_poly.pdbx_seq_one_letter_code
_entity_poly.pdbx_strand_id
1 'polypeptide(L)'
;MTVRSIKGRDNPFLSGYWSMPALKNARKDNLWILWITMFATMAIHLLLMTVIVREELTEIWFYVELSDICTTILHLYGTYSKFVLLYLLLERFKHLNREIVPNVSWDEKCHGSNAIKILDVKILHSMLYDAQQAFCDMYSIPLLAWFASLMIHIVANLSFFRERPLIVACALVCPAILQVLILCMICHFTAEEANNIACILSEDMCTLVNSGETMVKIDAFTYFLHNQISFEAAGFFNIDLPLFQSVSKLLFSRIKLITEILMMAPFSDCRIDNYLFHNINIISQAKSKRKKTDDLQICPS
;
A
#
# COMPACT_ATOMS: atom_id res chain seq x y z
N MET A 1 -27.29 -5.19 4.42
CA MET A 1 -26.66 -3.95 4.91
C MET A 1 -27.40 -2.78 4.27
N THR A 2 -28.26 -2.13 5.04
CA THR A 2 -29.12 -1.04 4.57
C THR A 2 -28.33 0.26 4.71
N VAL A 3 -27.82 0.80 3.61
CA VAL A 3 -27.17 2.11 3.58
C VAL A 3 -28.20 3.15 3.98
N ARG A 4 -28.16 3.62 5.23
CA ARG A 4 -28.93 4.78 5.66
C ARG A 4 -28.39 5.98 4.89
N SER A 5 -29.19 6.46 3.93
CA SER A 5 -29.02 7.76 3.32
C SER A 5 -28.94 8.81 4.44
N ILE A 6 -27.76 9.40 4.61
CA ILE A 6 -27.54 10.55 5.47
C ILE A 6 -28.24 11.72 4.77
N LYS A 7 -29.51 11.90 5.09
CA LYS A 7 -30.30 13.06 4.68
C LYS A 7 -29.60 14.28 5.26
N GLY A 8 -29.00 15.08 4.37
CA GLY A 8 -28.26 16.29 4.68
C GLY A 8 -29.06 17.16 5.65
N ARG A 9 -28.54 17.28 6.87
CA ARG A 9 -28.94 18.34 7.78
C ARG A 9 -28.19 19.56 7.29
N ASP A 10 -28.91 20.51 6.70
CA ASP A 10 -28.39 21.83 6.38
C ASP A 10 -27.95 22.48 7.70
N ASN A 11 -26.67 22.31 8.05
CA ASN A 11 -26.08 22.89 9.25
C ASN A 11 -25.65 24.32 8.89
N PRO A 12 -26.41 25.37 9.30
CA PRO A 12 -26.06 26.76 9.00
C PRO A 12 -24.69 27.18 9.59
N PHE A 13 -24.12 26.39 10.50
CA PHE A 13 -22.78 26.58 11.04
C PHE A 13 -21.64 26.36 10.03
N LEU A 14 -21.82 25.52 9.01
CA LEU A 14 -20.76 25.25 8.02
C LEU A 14 -20.60 26.39 7.01
N SER A 15 -21.62 27.21 6.78
CA SER A 15 -21.58 28.30 5.79
C SER A 15 -20.69 29.49 6.23
N GLY A 16 -20.46 29.67 7.53
CA GLY A 16 -19.68 30.80 8.07
C GLY A 16 -18.19 30.52 8.30
N TYR A 17 -17.80 29.24 8.42
CA TYR A 17 -16.39 28.89 8.69
C TYR A 17 -15.48 29.00 7.48
N TRP A 18 -16.01 28.81 6.26
CA TRP A 18 -15.22 28.99 5.03
C TRP A 18 -14.93 30.47 4.71
N SER A 19 -15.59 31.40 5.43
CA SER A 19 -15.37 32.85 5.32
C SER A 19 -14.47 33.44 6.40
N MET A 20 -13.73 32.62 7.16
CA MET A 20 -12.55 33.15 7.85
C MET A 20 -11.60 33.73 6.80
N PRO A 21 -11.00 34.92 7.03
CA PRO A 21 -10.07 35.53 6.09
C PRO A 21 -9.02 34.50 5.78
N ALA A 22 -9.10 33.98 4.55
CA ALA A 22 -8.35 32.84 4.06
C ALA A 22 -6.93 32.94 4.58
N LEU A 23 -6.49 31.94 5.37
CA LEU A 23 -5.09 31.75 5.70
C LEU A 23 -4.32 31.90 4.38
N LYS A 24 -3.71 33.07 4.20
CA LYS A 24 -3.15 33.52 2.92
C LYS A 24 -1.87 32.76 2.58
N ASN A 25 -1.49 31.81 3.43
CA ASN A 25 -0.47 30.82 3.18
C ASN A 25 -1.07 29.78 2.25
N ALA A 26 -0.89 30.00 0.94
CA ALA A 26 -1.13 28.99 -0.07
C ALA A 26 -0.45 27.69 0.39
N ARG A 27 -1.26 26.69 0.75
CA ARG A 27 -0.78 25.41 1.23
C ARG A 27 0.08 24.79 0.13
N LYS A 28 1.39 24.77 0.34
CA LYS A 28 2.35 24.17 -0.60
C LYS A 28 2.47 22.69 -0.26
N ASP A 29 1.41 21.94 -0.55
CA ASP A 29 1.45 20.49 -0.42
C ASP A 29 2.55 19.97 -1.35
N ASN A 30 3.51 19.23 -0.79
CA ASN A 30 4.64 18.67 -1.54
C ASN A 30 4.21 17.45 -2.39
N LEU A 31 3.12 17.60 -3.16
CA LEU A 31 2.58 16.61 -4.09
C LEU A 31 3.63 16.13 -5.09
N TRP A 32 4.64 16.95 -5.39
CA TRP A 32 5.75 16.57 -6.25
C TRP A 32 6.54 15.37 -5.71
N ILE A 33 6.66 15.20 -4.38
CA ILE A 33 7.33 14.03 -3.77
C ILE A 33 6.53 12.75 -4.06
N LEU A 34 5.21 12.83 -3.95
CA LEU A 34 4.30 11.74 -4.30
C LEU A 34 4.47 11.36 -5.77
N TRP A 35 4.44 12.34 -6.67
CA TRP A 35 4.63 12.14 -8.10
C TRP A 35 6.00 11.53 -8.44
N ILE A 36 7.08 11.99 -7.81
CA ILE A 36 8.43 11.41 -8.00
C ILE A 36 8.46 9.95 -7.53
N THR A 37 7.91 9.67 -6.35
CA THR A 37 7.90 8.31 -5.78
C THR A 37 7.10 7.36 -6.68
N MET A 38 5.97 7.82 -7.21
CA MET A 38 5.20 7.08 -8.21
C MET A 38 5.98 6.83 -9.49
N PHE A 39 6.58 7.87 -10.05
CA PHE A 39 7.29 7.75 -11.31
C PHE A 39 8.48 6.80 -11.16
N ALA A 40 9.21 6.90 -10.05
CA ALA A 40 10.30 6.00 -9.71
C ALA A 40 9.82 4.55 -9.55
N THR A 41 8.72 4.31 -8.81
CA THR A 41 8.18 2.96 -8.66
C THR A 41 7.70 2.38 -9.98
N MET A 42 6.94 3.14 -10.80
CA MET A 42 6.54 2.73 -12.14
C MET A 42 7.75 2.40 -13.04
N ALA A 43 8.78 3.25 -13.03
CA ALA A 43 10.00 3.04 -13.81
C ALA A 43 10.73 1.76 -13.38
N ILE A 44 10.87 1.53 -12.06
CA ILE A 44 11.46 0.29 -11.53
C ILE A 44 10.67 -0.93 -12.01
N HIS A 45 9.34 -0.90 -11.94
CA HIS A 45 8.52 -2.02 -12.41
C HIS A 45 8.69 -2.23 -13.92
N LEU A 46 8.67 -1.17 -14.74
CA LEU A 46 8.89 -1.27 -16.18
C LEU A 46 10.28 -1.83 -16.54
N LEU A 47 11.32 -1.44 -15.80
CA LEU A 47 12.66 -1.99 -15.96
C LEU A 47 12.71 -3.47 -15.60
N LEU A 48 12.08 -3.89 -14.49
CA LEU A 48 11.95 -5.29 -14.10
C LEU A 48 11.19 -6.10 -15.17
N MET A 49 10.11 -5.55 -15.72
CA MET A 49 9.38 -6.19 -16.82
C MET A 49 10.24 -6.37 -18.07
N THR A 50 11.07 -5.37 -18.39
CA THR A 50 11.97 -5.45 -19.54
C THR A 50 13.01 -6.57 -19.35
N VAL A 51 13.49 -6.78 -18.13
CA VAL A 51 14.40 -7.90 -17.80
C VAL A 51 13.69 -9.24 -17.96
N ILE A 52 12.47 -9.38 -17.43
CA ILE A 52 11.69 -10.63 -17.52
C ILE A 52 11.43 -11.00 -18.99
N VAL A 53 10.95 -10.04 -19.80
CA VAL A 53 10.66 -10.26 -21.23
C VAL A 53 11.92 -10.65 -22.01
N ARG A 54 13.09 -10.14 -21.63
CA ARG A 54 14.35 -10.44 -22.30
C ARG A 54 14.85 -11.86 -22.01
N GLU A 55 14.66 -12.36 -20.79
CA GLU A 55 15.12 -13.68 -20.36
C GLU A 55 14.16 -14.81 -20.80
N GLU A 56 12.86 -14.54 -20.91
CA GLU A 56 11.83 -15.57 -21.14
C GLU A 56 11.17 -15.48 -22.52
N LEU A 57 11.90 -15.89 -23.57
CA LEU A 57 11.42 -15.96 -24.97
C LEU A 57 10.99 -17.38 -25.38
N THR A 58 10.29 -18.14 -24.52
CA THR A 58 9.76 -19.47 -24.88
C THR A 58 8.24 -19.60 -24.72
N GLU A 59 7.61 -20.31 -25.66
CA GLU A 59 6.24 -20.11 -26.16
C GLU A 59 5.08 -20.30 -25.16
N ILE A 60 5.27 -21.03 -24.04
CA ILE A 60 4.16 -21.35 -23.10
C ILE A 60 4.28 -20.55 -21.79
N TRP A 61 5.49 -20.45 -21.23
CA TRP A 61 5.71 -19.72 -19.97
C TRP A 61 5.50 -18.22 -20.15
N PHE A 62 5.69 -17.70 -21.36
CA PHE A 62 5.45 -16.29 -21.70
C PHE A 62 4.04 -15.81 -21.29
N TYR A 63 3.00 -16.61 -21.48
CA TYR A 63 1.63 -16.19 -21.13
C TYR A 63 1.39 -16.12 -19.62
N VAL A 64 1.99 -17.04 -18.85
CA VAL A 64 1.90 -17.05 -17.39
C VAL A 64 2.61 -15.84 -16.83
N GLU A 65 3.84 -15.59 -17.28
CA GLU A 65 4.62 -14.41 -16.90
C GLU A 65 3.90 -13.12 -17.30
N LEU A 66 3.40 -13.02 -18.54
CA LEU A 66 2.66 -11.84 -18.98
C LEU A 66 1.40 -11.59 -18.12
N SER A 67 0.68 -12.65 -17.74
CA SER A 67 -0.46 -12.54 -16.84
C SER A 67 -0.06 -12.03 -15.45
N ASP A 68 1.08 -12.49 -14.93
CA ASP A 68 1.61 -12.06 -13.64
C ASP A 68 2.07 -10.60 -13.66
N ILE A 69 2.71 -10.19 -14.77
CA ILE A 69 3.06 -8.81 -15.08
C ILE A 69 1.82 -7.91 -15.11
N CYS A 70 0.78 -8.31 -15.86
CA CYS A 70 -0.47 -7.56 -15.92
C CYS A 70 -1.14 -7.46 -14.53
N THR A 71 -1.13 -8.53 -13.76
CA THR A 71 -1.65 -8.55 -12.38
C THR A 71 -0.88 -7.60 -11.48
N THR A 72 0.46 -7.59 -11.57
CA THR A 72 1.34 -6.68 -10.84
C THR A 72 1.06 -5.21 -11.18
N ILE A 73 0.85 -4.90 -12.46
CA ILE A 73 0.50 -3.55 -12.90
C ILE A 73 -0.87 -3.13 -12.33
N LEU A 74 -1.87 -4.00 -12.39
CA LEU A 74 -3.17 -3.74 -11.78
C LEU A 74 -3.02 -3.51 -10.27
N HIS A 75 -2.22 -4.34 -9.58
CA HIS A 75 -1.85 -4.17 -8.18
C HIS A 75 -1.14 -2.83 -7.90
N LEU A 76 -0.34 -2.33 -8.82
CA LEU A 76 0.29 -1.03 -8.63
C LEU A 76 -0.73 0.12 -8.67
N TYR A 77 -1.62 0.11 -9.67
CA TYR A 77 -2.68 1.13 -9.80
C TYR A 77 -3.65 1.13 -8.62
N GLY A 78 -4.08 -0.05 -8.17
CA GLY A 78 -5.02 -0.13 -7.05
C GLY A 78 -4.38 0.24 -5.71
N THR A 79 -3.08 0.01 -5.52
CA THR A 79 -2.34 0.46 -4.33
C THR A 79 -2.18 1.97 -4.37
N TYR A 80 -1.84 2.50 -5.54
CA TYR A 80 -1.67 3.93 -5.76
C TYR A 80 -2.94 4.73 -5.42
N SER A 81 -4.10 4.36 -5.97
CA SER A 81 -5.35 5.09 -5.70
C SER A 81 -5.67 5.21 -4.21
N LYS A 82 -5.44 4.14 -3.44
CA LYS A 82 -5.63 4.13 -1.98
C LYS A 82 -4.56 4.95 -1.26
N PHE A 83 -3.31 4.84 -1.69
CA PHE A 83 -2.19 5.58 -1.13
C PHE A 83 -2.39 7.09 -1.23
N VAL A 84 -2.86 7.61 -2.38
CA VAL A 84 -3.13 9.05 -2.55
C VAL A 84 -4.14 9.55 -1.53
N LEU A 85 -5.25 8.83 -1.36
CA LEU A 85 -6.31 9.22 -0.43
C LEU A 85 -5.80 9.22 1.02
N LEU A 86 -5.08 8.18 1.42
CA LEU A 86 -4.47 8.09 2.75
C LEU A 86 -3.40 9.16 2.97
N TYR A 87 -2.58 9.45 1.96
CA TYR A 87 -1.58 10.51 2.02
C TYR A 87 -2.22 11.90 2.22
N LEU A 88 -3.32 12.19 1.52
CA LEU A 88 -4.05 13.45 1.71
C LEU A 88 -4.65 13.55 3.11
N LEU A 89 -5.14 12.44 3.68
CA LEU A 89 -5.59 12.40 5.07
C LEU A 89 -4.42 12.67 6.03
N LEU A 90 -3.29 11.98 5.85
CA LEU A 90 -2.07 12.17 6.64
C LEU A 90 -1.61 13.63 6.65
N GLU A 91 -1.49 14.26 5.48
CA GLU A 91 -1.05 15.66 5.37
C GLU A 91 -2.04 16.62 6.05
N ARG A 92 -3.35 16.32 6.03
CA ARG A 92 -4.34 17.10 6.75
C ARG A 92 -4.21 16.95 8.27
N PHE A 93 -3.94 15.75 8.78
CA PHE A 93 -3.67 15.54 10.21
C PHE A 93 -2.38 16.23 10.63
N LYS A 94 -1.30 16.12 9.84
CA LYS A 94 -0.06 16.87 10.11
C LYS A 94 -0.28 18.36 10.15
N HIS A 95 -1.04 18.90 9.19
CA HIS A 95 -1.35 20.32 9.15
C HIS A 95 -2.16 20.75 10.39
N LEU A 96 -3.15 19.96 10.80
CA LEU A 96 -3.87 20.19 12.05
C LEU A 96 -2.91 20.24 13.24
N ASN A 97 -2.07 19.22 13.40
CA ASN A 97 -1.19 19.08 14.55
C ASN A 97 -0.03 20.08 14.61
N ARG A 98 0.53 20.46 13.45
CA ARG A 98 1.76 21.27 13.38
C ARG A 98 1.49 22.76 13.15
N GLU A 99 0.43 23.08 12.41
CA GLU A 99 0.15 24.47 12.02
C GLU A 99 -1.03 25.07 12.78
N ILE A 100 -2.02 24.26 13.15
CA ILE A 100 -3.26 24.78 13.79
C ILE A 100 -3.18 24.65 15.31
N VAL A 101 -2.89 23.45 15.82
CA VAL A 101 -2.87 23.16 17.27
C VAL A 101 -1.92 24.09 18.06
N PRO A 102 -0.67 24.35 17.63
CA PRO A 102 0.23 25.23 18.38
C PRO A 102 -0.22 26.70 18.44
N ASN A 103 -1.16 27.09 17.56
CA ASN A 103 -1.72 28.44 17.50
C ASN A 103 -3.08 28.54 18.20
N VAL A 104 -3.51 27.50 18.91
CA VAL A 104 -4.78 27.50 19.66
C VAL A 104 -4.66 28.42 20.87
N SER A 105 -5.60 29.35 20.97
CA SER A 105 -5.78 30.10 22.21
C SER A 105 -6.55 29.26 23.20
N TRP A 106 -5.96 29.08 24.37
CA TRP A 106 -6.61 28.45 25.50
C TRP A 106 -7.30 29.44 26.44
N ASP A 107 -7.05 30.73 26.32
CA ASP A 107 -7.71 31.77 27.12
C ASP A 107 -8.93 32.31 26.35
N GLU A 108 -10.13 32.18 26.93
CA GLU A 108 -11.36 32.71 26.34
C GLU A 108 -11.53 34.21 26.54
N LYS A 109 -10.84 34.79 27.54
CA LYS A 109 -11.02 36.19 27.96
C LYS A 109 -10.08 37.17 27.27
N CYS A 110 -8.95 36.71 26.75
CA CYS A 110 -7.83 37.60 26.44
C CYS A 110 -7.55 37.85 24.95
N HIS A 111 -8.38 37.40 24.01
CA HIS A 111 -8.03 37.46 22.58
C HIS A 111 -9.00 38.20 21.65
N GLY A 112 -8.39 38.89 20.67
CA GLY A 112 -9.07 39.54 19.56
C GLY A 112 -9.84 38.56 18.67
N SER A 113 -10.71 39.09 17.81
CA SER A 113 -11.72 38.36 17.02
C SER A 113 -11.23 37.19 16.15
N ASN A 114 -9.92 36.96 16.03
CA ASN A 114 -9.32 36.03 15.08
C ASN A 114 -8.55 34.86 15.74
N ALA A 115 -8.66 34.66 17.05
CA ALA A 115 -7.99 33.54 17.73
C ALA A 115 -8.68 32.19 17.46
N ILE A 116 -7.88 31.16 17.19
CA ILE A 116 -8.36 29.78 16.99
C ILE A 116 -8.70 29.17 18.34
N LYS A 117 -9.93 28.68 18.48
CA LYS A 117 -10.42 28.05 19.71
C LYS A 117 -10.22 26.54 19.65
N ILE A 118 -10.10 25.90 20.81
CA ILE A 118 -10.04 24.44 20.92
C ILE A 118 -11.24 23.74 20.28
N LEU A 119 -12.41 24.38 20.30
CA LEU A 119 -13.62 23.86 19.65
C LEU A 119 -13.44 23.78 18.12
N ASP A 120 -12.72 24.74 17.52
CA ASP A 120 -12.43 24.75 16.08
C ASP A 120 -11.56 23.55 15.71
N VAL A 121 -10.56 23.25 16.54
CA VAL A 121 -9.70 22.06 16.40
C VAL A 121 -10.51 20.78 16.53
N LYS A 122 -11.42 20.69 17.51
CA LYS A 122 -12.32 19.54 17.69
C LYS A 122 -13.19 19.32 16.45
N ILE A 123 -13.77 20.39 15.90
CA ILE A 123 -14.59 20.33 14.69
C ILE A 123 -13.73 19.86 13.50
N LEU A 124 -12.56 20.44 13.30
CA LEU A 124 -11.68 20.09 12.18
C LEU A 124 -11.21 18.63 12.28
N HIS A 125 -10.83 18.17 13.47
CA HIS A 125 -10.51 16.77 13.71
C HIS A 125 -11.70 15.85 13.44
N SER A 126 -12.91 16.22 13.90
CA SER A 126 -14.14 15.46 13.61
C SER A 126 -14.38 15.32 12.12
N MET A 127 -14.16 16.38 11.33
CA MET A 127 -14.30 16.30 9.88
C MET A 127 -13.27 15.38 9.23
N LEU A 128 -12.03 15.35 9.74
CA LEU A 128 -10.99 14.43 9.26
C LEU A 128 -11.29 12.99 9.67
N TYR A 129 -11.81 12.79 10.88
CA TYR A 129 -12.30 11.51 11.37
C TYR A 129 -13.42 10.97 10.48
N ASP A 130 -14.44 11.78 10.18
CA ASP A 130 -15.53 11.41 9.29
C ASP A 130 -15.03 11.05 7.87
N ALA A 131 -14.04 11.79 7.36
CA ALA A 131 -13.42 11.49 6.07
C ALA A 131 -12.64 10.16 6.09
N GLN A 132 -11.95 9.85 7.19
CA GLN A 132 -11.28 8.57 7.38
C GLN A 132 -12.29 7.43 7.52
N GLN A 133 -13.39 7.62 8.26
CA GLN A 133 -14.44 6.62 8.37
C GLN A 133 -15.08 6.34 7.01
N ALA A 134 -15.35 7.39 6.22
CA ALA A 134 -15.85 7.22 4.85
C ALA A 134 -14.86 6.44 3.96
N PHE A 135 -13.55 6.67 4.12
CA PHE A 135 -12.53 5.86 3.46
C PHE A 135 -12.63 4.38 3.88
N CYS A 136 -12.70 4.11 5.19
CA CYS A 136 -12.83 2.73 5.70
C CYS A 136 -14.14 2.07 5.24
N ASP A 137 -15.26 2.77 5.22
CA ASP A 137 -16.53 2.22 4.76
C ASP A 137 -16.49 1.85 3.27
N MET A 138 -15.88 2.71 2.44
CA MET A 138 -15.73 2.45 1.00
C MET A 138 -14.70 1.36 0.69
N TYR A 139 -13.59 1.33 1.43
CA TYR A 139 -12.42 0.53 1.08
C TYR A 139 -12.16 -0.66 2.00
N SER A 140 -12.84 -0.86 3.12
CA SER A 140 -12.56 -1.98 4.06
C SER A 140 -12.55 -3.36 3.38
N ILE A 141 -13.61 -3.70 2.62
CA ILE A 141 -13.69 -4.95 1.87
C ILE A 141 -12.70 -4.96 0.70
N PRO A 142 -12.65 -3.93 -0.17
CA PRO A 142 -11.63 -3.85 -1.22
C PRO A 142 -10.19 -3.99 -0.71
N LEU A 143 -9.87 -3.41 0.44
CA LEU A 143 -8.55 -3.42 1.07
C LEU A 143 -8.21 -4.82 1.58
N LEU A 144 -9.16 -5.53 2.19
CA LEU A 144 -8.98 -6.93 2.57
C LEU A 144 -8.74 -7.81 1.34
N ALA A 145 -9.61 -7.73 0.33
CA ALA A 145 -9.49 -8.51 -0.89
C ALA A 145 -8.16 -8.20 -1.62
N TRP A 146 -7.76 -6.94 -1.62
CA TRP A 146 -6.48 -6.49 -2.16
C TRP A 146 -5.28 -7.06 -1.43
N PHE A 147 -5.28 -6.95 -0.11
CA PHE A 147 -4.23 -7.47 0.73
C PHE A 147 -4.11 -8.99 0.56
N ALA A 148 -5.23 -9.71 0.55
CA ALA A 148 -5.26 -11.14 0.29
C ALA A 148 -4.71 -11.47 -1.11
N SER A 149 -5.08 -10.70 -2.14
CA SER A 149 -4.56 -10.88 -3.51
C SER A 149 -3.04 -10.71 -3.57
N LEU A 150 -2.50 -9.66 -2.94
CA LEU A 150 -1.06 -9.44 -2.83
C LEU A 150 -0.36 -10.59 -2.10
N MET A 151 -0.94 -11.09 -1.01
CA MET A 151 -0.41 -12.22 -0.26
C MET A 151 -0.41 -13.52 -1.07
N ILE A 152 -1.50 -13.81 -1.79
CA ILE A 152 -1.60 -14.97 -2.68
C ILE A 152 -0.54 -14.86 -3.78
N HIS A 153 -0.41 -13.69 -4.40
CA HIS A 153 0.58 -13.44 -5.44
C HIS A 153 2.01 -13.63 -4.93
N ILE A 154 2.34 -13.12 -3.74
CA ILE A 154 3.65 -13.38 -3.10
C ILE A 154 3.87 -14.88 -2.92
N VAL A 155 2.92 -15.60 -2.32
CA VAL A 155 3.05 -17.04 -2.03
C VAL A 155 3.14 -17.88 -3.31
N ALA A 156 2.31 -17.58 -4.31
CA ALA A 156 2.34 -18.25 -5.61
C ALA A 156 3.69 -18.06 -6.30
N ASN A 157 4.28 -16.87 -6.18
CA ASN A 157 5.55 -16.56 -6.81
C ASN A 157 6.78 -16.98 -5.98
N LEU A 158 6.63 -17.51 -4.76
CA LEU A 158 7.77 -17.98 -3.96
C LEU A 158 8.48 -19.20 -4.58
N SER A 159 7.78 -20.04 -5.35
CA SER A 159 8.40 -21.21 -6.01
C SER A 159 9.43 -20.80 -7.07
N PHE A 160 9.32 -19.60 -7.64
CA PHE A 160 10.28 -19.10 -8.62
C PHE A 160 11.69 -18.96 -8.05
N PHE A 161 11.85 -18.78 -6.73
CA PHE A 161 13.17 -18.81 -6.09
C PHE A 161 13.88 -20.17 -6.21
N ARG A 162 13.14 -21.26 -6.47
CA ARG A 162 13.69 -22.59 -6.72
C ARG A 162 13.99 -22.82 -8.20
N GLU A 163 13.17 -22.27 -9.09
CA GLU A 163 13.10 -22.67 -10.50
C GLU A 163 13.77 -21.69 -11.45
N ARG A 164 13.94 -20.42 -11.04
CA ARG A 164 14.47 -19.34 -11.87
C ARG A 164 15.66 -18.65 -11.23
N PRO A 165 16.46 -17.90 -12.04
CA PRO A 165 17.50 -17.04 -11.49
C PRO A 165 16.95 -16.10 -10.42
N LEU A 166 17.73 -15.87 -9.37
CA LEU A 166 17.35 -15.04 -8.22
C LEU A 166 16.79 -13.68 -8.63
N ILE A 167 17.34 -13.07 -9.68
CA ILE A 167 16.91 -11.76 -10.17
C ILE A 167 15.48 -11.77 -10.71
N VAL A 168 15.07 -12.84 -11.40
CA VAL A 168 13.71 -13.01 -11.94
C VAL A 168 12.73 -13.26 -10.80
N ALA A 169 13.07 -14.15 -9.87
CA ALA A 169 12.24 -14.41 -8.69
C ALA A 169 12.03 -13.14 -7.85
N CYS A 170 13.08 -12.36 -7.62
CA CYS A 170 13.00 -11.05 -6.96
C CYS A 170 12.13 -10.07 -7.75
N ALA A 171 12.24 -10.05 -9.08
CA ALA A 171 11.47 -9.15 -9.95
C ALA A 171 9.96 -9.39 -9.84
N LEU A 172 9.52 -10.63 -9.61
CA LEU A 172 8.11 -10.99 -9.44
C LEU A 172 7.61 -10.76 -8.00
N VAL A 173 8.41 -11.14 -6.99
CA VAL A 173 7.95 -11.15 -5.59
C VAL A 173 8.15 -9.80 -4.88
N CYS A 174 9.27 -9.11 -5.10
CA CYS A 174 9.59 -7.87 -4.38
C CYS A 174 8.58 -6.74 -4.62
N PRO A 175 8.06 -6.51 -5.85
CA PRO A 175 6.98 -5.55 -6.09
C PRO A 175 5.79 -5.68 -5.15
N ALA A 176 5.25 -6.90 -5.00
CA ALA A 176 4.09 -7.13 -4.16
C ALA A 176 4.41 -6.90 -2.68
N ILE A 177 5.59 -7.33 -2.20
CA ILE A 177 6.04 -7.06 -0.82
C ILE A 177 6.14 -5.55 -0.56
N LEU A 178 6.72 -4.80 -1.51
CA LEU A 178 6.84 -3.34 -1.39
C LEU A 178 5.47 -2.65 -1.36
N GLN A 179 4.51 -3.13 -2.14
CA GLN A 179 3.14 -2.59 -2.11
C GLN A 179 2.45 -2.84 -0.76
N VAL A 180 2.61 -4.03 -0.18
CA VAL A 180 2.10 -4.33 1.17
C VAL A 180 2.76 -3.41 2.20
N LEU A 181 4.10 -3.24 2.13
CA LEU A 181 4.84 -2.35 3.02
C LEU A 181 4.33 -0.90 2.94
N ILE A 182 4.22 -0.36 1.72
CA ILE A 182 3.76 1.03 1.50
C ILE A 182 2.36 1.24 2.10
N LEU A 183 1.46 0.28 1.91
CA LEU A 183 0.10 0.35 2.45
C LEU A 183 0.11 0.31 3.99
N CYS A 184 0.85 -0.62 4.59
CA CYS A 184 1.00 -0.72 6.03
C CYS A 184 1.62 0.56 6.64
N MET A 185 2.65 1.10 6.01
CA MET A 185 3.30 2.34 6.47
C MET A 185 2.36 3.53 6.43
N ILE A 186 1.64 3.76 5.32
CA ILE A 186 0.77 4.93 5.22
C ILE A 186 -0.41 4.84 6.19
N CYS A 187 -1.01 3.67 6.36
CA CYS A 187 -2.08 3.48 7.35
C CYS A 187 -1.55 3.72 8.77
N HIS A 188 -0.37 3.16 9.09
CA HIS A 188 0.26 3.31 10.40
C HIS A 188 0.55 4.79 10.72
N PHE A 189 1.25 5.50 9.83
CA PHE A 189 1.59 6.90 10.06
C PHE A 189 0.36 7.81 10.09
N THR A 190 -0.67 7.50 9.29
CA THR A 190 -1.93 8.28 9.33
C THR A 190 -2.64 8.11 10.66
N ALA A 191 -2.73 6.88 11.16
CA ALA A 191 -3.32 6.60 12.48
C ALA A 191 -2.49 7.22 13.61
N GLU A 192 -1.17 7.06 13.57
CA GLU A 192 -0.24 7.64 14.54
C GLU A 192 -0.39 9.17 14.61
N GLU A 193 -0.31 9.85 13.47
CA GLU A 193 -0.44 11.32 13.43
C GLU A 193 -1.82 11.76 13.91
N ALA A 194 -2.90 11.08 13.51
CA ALA A 194 -4.24 11.41 13.97
C ALA A 194 -4.39 11.27 15.50
N ASN A 195 -3.84 10.20 16.07
CA ASN A 195 -3.93 9.91 17.50
C ASN A 195 -2.95 10.74 18.34
N ASN A 196 -1.92 11.33 17.72
CA ASN A 196 -0.92 12.15 18.41
C ASN A 196 -1.47 13.49 18.92
N ILE A 197 -2.62 13.95 18.40
CA ILE A 197 -3.22 15.25 18.80
C ILE A 197 -3.47 15.32 20.31
N ALA A 198 -3.89 14.21 20.93
CA ALA A 198 -4.10 14.15 22.37
C ALA A 198 -2.80 14.34 23.14
N CYS A 199 -1.68 13.77 22.66
CA CYS A 199 -0.38 13.96 23.29
C CYS A 199 0.05 15.44 23.22
N ILE A 200 -0.07 16.06 22.04
CA ILE A 200 0.30 17.46 21.83
C ILE A 200 -0.53 18.39 22.74
N LEU A 201 -1.85 18.20 22.77
CA LEU A 201 -2.73 19.01 23.62
C LEU A 201 -2.52 18.78 25.12
N SER A 202 -1.99 17.62 25.53
CA SER A 202 -1.79 17.30 26.94
C SER A 202 -0.70 18.16 27.60
N GLU A 203 0.33 18.55 26.84
CA GLU A 203 1.41 19.43 27.31
C GLU A 203 0.85 20.79 27.73
N ASP A 204 -0.01 21.37 26.89
CA ASP A 204 -0.67 22.65 27.16
C ASP A 204 -1.75 22.53 28.25
N MET A 205 -2.51 21.42 28.27
CA MET A 205 -3.56 21.16 29.26
C MET A 205 -3.05 21.21 30.71
N CYS A 206 -1.83 20.72 30.95
CA CYS A 206 -1.24 20.72 32.30
C CYS A 206 -1.12 22.14 32.87
N THR A 207 -0.89 23.14 32.01
CA THR A 207 -0.84 24.55 32.42
C THR A 207 -2.22 25.13 32.77
N LEU A 208 -3.28 24.54 32.20
CA LEU A 208 -4.65 25.02 32.25
C LEU A 208 -5.51 24.43 33.34
N VAL A 209 -5.22 23.20 33.76
CA VAL A 209 -5.87 22.62 34.95
C VAL A 209 -5.65 23.53 36.17
N ASN A 210 -4.54 24.25 36.21
CA ASN A 210 -4.22 25.20 37.28
C ASN A 210 -5.03 26.51 37.23
N SER A 211 -5.70 26.85 36.10
CA SER A 211 -6.41 28.13 35.93
C SER A 211 -7.92 28.07 36.18
N GLY A 212 -8.51 26.88 36.37
CA GLY A 212 -9.92 26.70 36.75
C GLY A 212 -10.96 26.86 35.64
N GLU A 213 -10.58 27.24 34.41
CA GLU A 213 -11.46 27.30 33.23
C GLU A 213 -11.40 26.02 32.37
N THR A 214 -11.85 24.90 32.95
CA THR A 214 -11.40 23.57 32.52
C THR A 214 -12.44 22.69 31.84
N MET A 215 -13.75 22.88 32.06
CA MET A 215 -14.73 21.85 31.70
C MET A 215 -14.89 21.62 30.18
N VAL A 216 -14.99 22.68 29.37
CA VAL A 216 -15.08 22.57 27.89
C VAL A 216 -13.81 21.96 27.30
N LYS A 217 -12.66 22.30 27.89
CA LYS A 217 -11.35 21.82 27.47
C LYS A 217 -11.20 20.34 27.79
N ILE A 218 -11.54 19.93 29.00
CA ILE A 218 -11.55 18.52 29.41
C ILE A 218 -12.47 17.70 28.49
N ASP A 219 -13.64 18.22 28.11
CA ASP A 219 -14.52 17.55 27.15
C ASP A 219 -13.86 17.37 25.77
N ALA A 220 -13.24 18.42 25.23
CA ALA A 220 -12.52 18.35 23.96
C ALA A 220 -11.35 17.35 24.02
N PHE A 221 -10.58 17.36 25.12
CA PHE A 221 -9.48 16.43 25.33
C PHE A 221 -9.95 14.97 25.41
N THR A 222 -11.00 14.74 26.20
CA THR A 222 -11.63 13.42 26.33
C THR A 222 -12.13 12.91 24.98
N TYR A 223 -12.68 13.79 24.14
CA TYR A 223 -13.07 13.46 22.78
C TYR A 223 -11.90 12.93 21.95
N PHE A 224 -10.71 13.56 21.99
CA PHE A 224 -9.55 13.10 21.22
C PHE A 224 -9.02 11.76 21.73
N LEU A 225 -9.04 11.53 23.05
CA LEU A 225 -8.64 10.25 23.63
C LEU A 225 -9.57 9.10 23.24
N HIS A 226 -10.87 9.39 23.13
CA HIS A 226 -11.89 8.37 22.90
C HIS A 226 -12.10 8.03 21.42
N ASN A 227 -11.80 8.97 20.51
CA ASN A 227 -11.96 8.80 19.07
C ASN A 227 -10.63 8.53 18.38
N GLN A 228 -10.02 7.39 18.74
CA GLN A 228 -8.81 6.93 18.08
C GLN A 228 -9.11 6.42 16.67
N ILE A 229 -8.21 6.73 15.75
CA ILE A 229 -8.28 6.30 14.37
C ILE A 229 -7.46 5.03 14.19
N SER A 230 -8.07 4.03 13.56
CA SER A 230 -7.43 2.79 13.10
C SER A 230 -7.91 2.46 11.68
N PHE A 231 -7.10 1.68 10.96
CA PHE A 231 -7.45 1.20 9.63
C PHE A 231 -7.66 -0.30 9.66
N GLU A 232 -8.93 -0.72 9.67
CA GLU A 232 -9.31 -2.13 9.72
C GLU A 232 -9.65 -2.70 8.34
N ALA A 233 -9.13 -3.89 8.05
CA ALA A 233 -9.49 -4.67 6.87
C ALA A 233 -10.75 -5.49 7.15
N ALA A 234 -11.92 -4.88 6.92
CA ALA A 234 -13.24 -5.49 7.14
C ALA A 234 -13.43 -6.10 8.55
N GLY A 235 -12.78 -5.52 9.57
CA GLY A 235 -12.85 -5.97 10.96
C GLY A 235 -12.01 -7.21 11.31
N PHE A 236 -11.21 -7.75 10.38
CA PHE A 236 -10.37 -8.92 10.66
C PHE A 236 -9.06 -8.55 11.37
N PHE A 237 -8.39 -7.50 10.89
CA PHE A 237 -7.12 -7.04 11.42
C PHE A 237 -6.89 -5.57 11.10
N ASN A 238 -6.06 -4.93 11.93
CA ASN A 238 -5.54 -3.59 11.67
C ASN A 238 -4.42 -3.66 10.63
N ILE A 239 -4.47 -2.77 9.64
CA ILE A 239 -3.38 -2.59 8.67
C ILE A 239 -2.42 -1.58 9.25
N ASP A 240 -1.36 -2.11 9.85
CA ASP A 240 -0.31 -1.35 10.49
C ASP A 240 1.08 -1.95 10.19
N LEU A 241 2.12 -1.30 10.70
CA LEU A 241 3.49 -1.78 10.55
C LEU A 241 3.75 -3.12 11.28
N PRO A 242 3.22 -3.38 12.49
CA PRO A 242 3.27 -4.69 13.12
C PRO A 242 2.75 -5.85 12.25
N LEU A 243 1.64 -5.66 11.53
CA LEU A 243 1.12 -6.65 10.59
C LEU A 243 2.15 -6.97 9.51
N PHE A 244 2.76 -5.95 8.90
CA PHE A 244 3.80 -6.14 7.89
C PHE A 244 5.02 -6.89 8.46
N GLN A 245 5.45 -6.57 9.68
CA GLN A 245 6.55 -7.28 10.34
C GLN A 245 6.23 -8.75 10.56
N SER A 246 5.00 -9.07 10.97
CA SER A 246 4.53 -10.46 11.12
C SER A 246 4.58 -11.23 9.80
N VAL A 247 4.02 -10.64 8.74
CA VAL A 247 4.04 -11.21 7.38
C VAL A 247 5.47 -11.39 6.87
N SER A 248 6.32 -10.38 7.03
CA SER A 248 7.70 -10.42 6.57
C SER A 248 8.50 -11.53 7.24
N LYS A 249 8.35 -11.70 8.57
CA LYS A 249 9.00 -12.79 9.30
C LYS A 249 8.61 -14.17 8.75
N LEU A 250 7.32 -14.35 8.45
CA LEU A 250 6.82 -15.59 7.85
C LEU A 250 7.46 -15.81 6.46
N LEU A 251 7.49 -14.79 5.61
CA LEU A 251 8.09 -14.87 4.27
C LEU A 251 9.58 -15.17 4.32
N PHE A 252 10.35 -14.47 5.15
CA PHE A 252 11.78 -14.73 5.34
C PHE A 252 12.05 -16.15 5.84
N SER A 253 11.24 -16.64 6.79
CA SER A 253 11.36 -18.02 7.26
C SER A 253 11.10 -19.03 6.13
N ARG A 254 10.14 -18.77 5.24
CA ARG A 254 9.83 -19.65 4.11
C ARG A 254 10.93 -19.61 3.05
N ILE A 255 11.42 -18.43 2.69
CA ILE A 255 12.54 -18.27 1.75
C ILE A 255 13.77 -18.99 2.28
N LYS A 256 14.12 -18.78 3.56
CA LYS A 256 15.25 -19.47 4.21
C LYS A 256 15.12 -20.99 4.13
N LEU A 257 13.94 -21.53 4.45
CA LEU A 257 13.70 -22.97 4.35
C LEU A 257 13.87 -23.49 2.91
N ILE A 258 13.36 -22.75 1.92
CA ILE A 258 13.52 -23.11 0.50
C ILE A 258 15.00 -23.10 0.11
N THR A 259 15.76 -22.08 0.53
CA THR A 259 17.20 -21.98 0.25
C THR A 259 18.00 -23.09 0.94
N GLU A 260 17.68 -23.44 2.19
CA GLU A 260 18.33 -24.54 2.90
C GLU A 260 18.05 -25.89 2.24
N ILE A 261 16.80 -26.16 1.84
CA ILE A 261 16.44 -27.38 1.09
C ILE A 261 17.19 -27.42 -0.25
N LEU A 262 17.34 -26.28 -0.93
CA LEU A 262 18.09 -26.18 -2.19
C LEU A 262 19.59 -26.46 -1.98
N MET A 263 20.18 -26.00 -0.87
CA MET A 263 21.58 -26.25 -0.54
C MET A 263 21.84 -27.68 -0.03
N MET A 264 20.85 -28.30 0.62
CA MET A 264 20.95 -29.67 1.15
C MET A 264 20.61 -30.74 0.12
N ALA A 265 19.83 -30.42 -0.92
CA ALA A 265 19.69 -31.28 -2.08
C ALA A 265 21.09 -31.38 -2.69
N PRO A 266 21.80 -32.52 -2.56
CA PRO A 266 23.11 -32.64 -3.16
C PRO A 266 22.93 -32.32 -4.64
N PHE A 267 23.85 -31.53 -5.19
CA PHE A 267 24.09 -31.41 -6.63
C PHE A 267 24.52 -32.79 -7.20
N SER A 268 23.78 -33.86 -6.93
CA SER A 268 23.92 -35.14 -7.57
C SER A 268 23.29 -35.02 -8.96
N ASP A 269 24.07 -34.46 -9.88
CA ASP A 269 24.21 -34.96 -11.24
C ASP A 269 22.90 -35.25 -12.00
N CYS A 270 22.06 -34.23 -12.19
CA CYS A 270 21.10 -34.20 -13.29
C CYS A 270 21.65 -33.18 -14.30
N ARG A 271 22.45 -33.51 -15.31
CA ARG A 271 22.26 -34.54 -16.35
C ARG A 271 20.85 -34.57 -16.97
N ILE A 272 19.99 -33.59 -16.68
CA ILE A 272 18.74 -33.36 -17.42
C ILE A 272 19.00 -32.64 -18.74
N ASP A 273 20.06 -31.82 -18.82
CA ASP A 273 20.46 -31.18 -20.08
C ASP A 273 20.85 -32.23 -21.14
N ASN A 274 21.45 -33.36 -20.74
CA ASN A 274 21.82 -34.41 -21.69
C ASN A 274 20.63 -35.29 -22.15
N TYR A 275 19.60 -35.50 -21.32
CA TYR A 275 18.42 -36.28 -21.76
C TYR A 275 17.50 -35.48 -22.69
N LEU A 276 17.36 -34.17 -22.47
CA LEU A 276 16.59 -33.30 -23.36
C LEU A 276 17.34 -33.01 -24.68
N PHE A 277 18.66 -32.74 -24.64
CA PHE A 277 19.44 -32.60 -25.88
C PHE A 277 19.51 -33.91 -26.67
N HIS A 278 19.62 -35.08 -26.01
CA HIS A 278 19.66 -36.35 -26.72
C HIS A 278 18.34 -36.65 -27.44
N ASN A 279 17.19 -36.37 -26.82
CA ASN A 279 15.88 -36.58 -27.45
C ASN A 279 15.57 -35.57 -28.57
N ILE A 280 15.98 -34.30 -28.44
CA ILE A 280 15.82 -33.31 -29.51
C ILE A 280 16.67 -33.70 -30.73
N ASN A 281 17.88 -34.23 -30.52
CA ASN A 281 18.74 -34.68 -31.61
C ASN A 281 18.16 -35.94 -32.31
N ILE A 282 17.54 -36.86 -31.57
CA ILE A 282 16.86 -38.04 -32.14
C ILE A 282 15.64 -37.61 -33.00
N ILE A 283 14.84 -36.65 -32.54
CA ILE A 283 13.67 -36.16 -33.29
C ILE A 283 14.11 -35.39 -34.55
N SER A 284 15.20 -34.61 -34.47
CA SER A 284 15.81 -33.92 -35.62
C SER A 284 16.29 -34.91 -36.69
N GLN A 285 17.01 -35.96 -36.28
CA GLN A 285 17.47 -37.00 -37.20
C GLN A 285 16.32 -37.82 -37.82
N ALA A 286 15.25 -38.07 -37.06
CA ALA A 286 14.06 -38.76 -37.58
C ALA A 286 13.32 -37.93 -38.66
N LYS A 287 13.25 -36.59 -38.50
CA LYS A 287 12.68 -35.70 -39.52
C LYS A 287 13.55 -35.62 -40.78
N SER A 288 14.88 -35.60 -40.63
CA SER A 288 15.82 -35.60 -41.78
C SER A 288 15.70 -36.89 -42.61
N LYS A 289 15.53 -38.06 -41.97
CA LYS A 289 15.35 -39.34 -42.68
C LYS A 289 14.03 -39.43 -43.45
N ARG A 290 12.91 -38.91 -42.92
CA ARG A 290 11.63 -38.90 -43.66
C ARG A 290 11.71 -38.07 -44.93
N LYS A 291 12.29 -36.87 -44.85
CA LYS A 291 12.42 -35.98 -46.02
C LYS A 291 13.19 -36.63 -47.17
N LYS A 292 14.24 -37.40 -46.85
CA LYS A 292 15.03 -38.14 -47.85
C LYS A 292 14.31 -39.36 -48.45
N THR A 293 13.27 -39.87 -47.80
CA THR A 293 12.49 -41.01 -48.28
C THR A 293 11.38 -40.54 -49.24
N ASP A 294 10.79 -39.37 -48.96
CA ASP A 294 9.76 -38.78 -49.82
C ASP A 294 10.34 -38.28 -51.17
N ASP A 295 11.60 -37.83 -51.18
CA ASP A 295 12.29 -37.39 -52.41
C ASP A 295 12.68 -38.56 -53.36
N LEU A 296 12.68 -39.81 -52.88
CA LEU A 296 13.07 -40.98 -53.69
C LEU A 296 11.89 -41.65 -54.42
N GLN A 297 10.66 -41.21 -54.19
CA GLN A 297 9.45 -41.86 -54.73
C GLN A 297 8.83 -41.14 -55.93
N ILE A 298 9.58 -40.22 -56.56
CA ILE A 298 9.16 -39.51 -57.78
C ILE A 298 10.08 -39.91 -58.94
N CYS A 299 9.90 -41.14 -59.45
CA CYS A 299 10.30 -41.48 -60.81
C CYS A 299 9.04 -41.86 -61.59
N PRO A 300 8.58 -41.04 -62.55
CA PRO A 300 7.48 -41.41 -63.43
C PRO A 300 7.97 -42.46 -64.44
N SER A 301 7.24 -43.58 -64.49
CA SER A 301 7.26 -44.55 -65.58
C SER A 301 6.45 -44.05 -66.78
#